data_AF-D8QNQ5-F1
#
_entry.id   AF-D8QNQ5-F1
#
_cell.length_a   1.000
_cell.length_b   1.000
_cell.length_c   1.000
_cell.angle_alpha   90.00
_cell.angle_beta   90.00
_cell.angle_gamma   90.00
#
_symmetry.space_group_name_H-M   'P 1'
#
loop_
_entity.id
_entity.type
_entity.pdbx_description
1 polymer ?
#
loop_
_entity_poly.entity_id
_entity_poly.type
_entity_poly.pdbx_seq_one_letter_code
_entity_poly.pdbx_strand_id
1 'polypeptide(L)'
;MAEVHSSWEFLKLLPEGYAHFVSNPRFSGLISLKRDVGFVIAGPPLLLDSDELPIASISGLIGDCAAGWIEELDPGHARDWFLSRKSSSNTRLGTLKVDGDHFAKCVEFVLRFAPLEGIDSIFYSQQVLEPVTVDKDEEMVSTRLEGVDGEQTENGGDKYERRRARKLLRRLHRKRISVNTVGEFDFLFRLKHPQPSTVVEHWEVSVKFLLYVGPWEAFGLQTPEAAKWKQLRSEQQMEEISTTTTASRNERFLGFFLGPHVGETLADRKNRLKNQLTLPTKAAALGTLESLFGSGDIRVSSRALLHGYLFYEPALWKFLCTTSSDFRGSTYGDSTVNSRHWKGWWMNVEGFQTFASAPERVTSKWYIVPKMEWLSPVVIREDEERFLHGALSSDGLVDMAAKVAEEASRMGRDRMRRFMVAEIRRQSDECHWIWSESSRGFIVEDSWPDTKAYSPHGFVMSWGP
;
A
#
# COMPACT_ATOMS: atom_id res chain seq x y z
N MET A 1 27.90 0.09 2.36
CA MET A 1 27.26 1.39 2.03
C MET A 1 26.97 1.59 0.54
N ALA A 2 27.74 1.03 -0.40
CA ALA A 2 27.57 1.30 -1.85
C ALA A 2 26.27 0.75 -2.48
N GLU A 3 25.73 -0.40 -2.06
CA GLU A 3 24.55 -1.02 -2.72
C GLU A 3 23.18 -0.44 -2.33
N VAL A 4 23.01 0.07 -1.11
CA VAL A 4 21.72 0.68 -0.71
C VAL A 4 21.64 2.12 -1.19
N HIS A 5 22.79 2.81 -1.24
CA HIS A 5 22.91 4.04 -2.00
C HIS A 5 22.69 3.79 -3.50
N SER A 6 23.18 2.69 -4.08
CA SER A 6 23.04 2.48 -5.53
C SER A 6 21.60 2.36 -5.99
N SER A 7 20.69 1.74 -5.23
CA SER A 7 19.27 1.65 -5.64
C SER A 7 18.54 2.99 -5.54
N TRP A 8 18.86 3.79 -4.51
CA TRP A 8 18.26 5.12 -4.29
C TRP A 8 18.86 6.18 -5.22
N GLU A 9 20.18 6.15 -5.41
CA GLU A 9 20.88 6.97 -6.39
C GLU A 9 20.49 6.56 -7.81
N PHE A 10 20.26 5.28 -8.11
CA PHE A 10 19.74 4.85 -9.41
C PHE A 10 18.39 5.53 -9.73
N LEU A 11 17.46 5.60 -8.77
CA LEU A 11 16.19 6.32 -8.97
C LEU A 11 16.37 7.84 -9.12
N LYS A 12 17.47 8.42 -8.62
CA LYS A 12 17.84 9.83 -8.82
C LYS A 12 18.59 10.06 -10.13
N LEU A 13 19.34 9.07 -10.61
CA LEU A 13 20.30 9.15 -11.72
C LEU A 13 19.76 8.63 -13.05
N LEU A 14 18.48 8.25 -13.15
CA LEU A 14 17.87 7.86 -14.43
C LEU A 14 18.10 8.99 -15.47
N PRO A 15 18.91 8.76 -16.53
CA PRO A 15 19.47 9.85 -17.33
C PRO A 15 18.44 10.64 -18.13
N GLU A 16 18.76 11.92 -18.30
CA GLU A 16 18.04 12.94 -19.06
C GLU A 16 18.14 12.70 -20.59
N GLY A 17 17.11 12.12 -21.19
CA GLY A 17 16.94 12.07 -22.65
C GLY A 17 15.93 13.06 -23.23
N TYR A 18 15.23 13.84 -22.39
CA TYR A 18 13.99 14.52 -22.81
C TYR A 18 13.84 15.94 -22.24
N ALA A 19 14.80 16.83 -22.53
CA ALA A 19 14.66 18.26 -22.24
C ALA A 19 13.67 19.00 -23.18
N HIS A 20 13.21 18.38 -24.27
CA HIS A 20 12.37 19.06 -25.28
C HIS A 20 10.84 18.92 -25.11
N PHE A 21 10.34 18.17 -24.12
CA PHE A 21 8.90 17.92 -23.93
C PHE A 21 8.28 18.54 -22.66
N VAL A 22 9.06 19.28 -21.86
CA VAL A 22 8.71 19.65 -20.46
C VAL A 22 7.91 20.97 -20.33
N SER A 23 7.73 21.76 -21.39
CA SER A 23 7.06 23.07 -21.30
C SER A 23 5.52 23.02 -21.15
N ASN A 24 4.90 21.84 -21.00
CA ASN A 24 3.47 21.72 -20.80
C ASN A 24 3.14 21.05 -19.45
N PRO A 25 2.43 21.73 -18.53
CA PRO A 25 2.15 21.24 -17.18
C PRO A 25 1.38 19.90 -17.15
N ARG A 26 0.72 19.51 -18.26
CA ARG A 26 0.10 18.18 -18.43
C ARG A 26 1.10 17.02 -18.49
N PHE A 27 2.38 17.28 -18.71
CA PHE A 27 3.42 16.27 -18.91
C PHE A 27 4.25 15.99 -17.65
N SER A 28 4.14 16.81 -16.61
CA SER A 28 4.87 16.63 -15.35
C SER A 28 4.59 15.30 -14.63
N GLY A 29 3.46 14.65 -14.92
CA GLY A 29 3.15 13.31 -14.39
C GLY A 29 3.96 12.16 -15.00
N LEU A 30 4.61 12.37 -16.16
CA LEU A 30 5.35 11.33 -16.89
C LEU A 30 6.64 10.91 -16.18
N ILE A 31 7.40 11.90 -15.72
CA ILE A 31 8.68 11.67 -15.05
C ILE A 31 8.43 10.93 -13.72
N SER A 32 7.34 11.25 -13.02
CA SER A 32 6.91 10.52 -11.83
C SER A 32 6.66 9.04 -12.13
N LEU A 33 6.05 8.72 -13.27
CA LEU A 33 5.65 7.36 -13.60
C LEU A 33 6.84 6.42 -13.78
N LYS A 34 7.88 6.86 -14.49
CA LYS A 34 9.12 6.08 -14.66
C LYS A 34 9.79 5.80 -13.32
N ARG A 35 9.82 6.80 -12.42
CA ARG A 35 10.35 6.61 -11.06
C ARG A 35 9.46 5.70 -10.22
N ASP A 36 8.14 5.76 -10.36
CA ASP A 36 7.22 4.86 -9.66
C ASP A 36 7.35 3.40 -10.15
N VAL A 37 7.57 3.19 -11.44
CA VAL A 37 7.93 1.87 -11.99
C VAL A 37 9.28 1.41 -11.42
N GLY A 38 10.27 2.30 -11.38
CA GLY A 38 11.56 2.00 -10.74
C GLY A 38 11.43 1.67 -9.25
N PHE A 39 10.56 2.38 -8.52
CA PHE A 39 10.22 2.08 -7.12
C PHE A 39 9.72 0.64 -6.97
N VAL A 40 8.83 0.21 -7.86
CA VAL A 40 8.25 -1.13 -7.79
C VAL A 40 9.31 -2.20 -8.03
N ILE A 41 10.27 -1.94 -8.90
CA ILE A 41 11.33 -2.89 -9.26
C ILE A 41 12.43 -2.94 -8.20
N ALA A 42 12.98 -1.78 -7.85
CA ALA A 42 14.16 -1.66 -7.00
C ALA A 42 13.82 -1.47 -5.51
N GLY A 43 12.54 -1.27 -5.19
CA GLY A 43 12.08 -1.11 -3.82
C GLY A 43 12.39 -2.36 -2.99
N PRO A 44 13.08 -2.23 -1.84
CA PRO A 44 13.24 -3.33 -0.91
C PRO A 44 11.89 -3.62 -0.23
N PRO A 45 11.56 -4.91 0.00
CA PRO A 45 10.36 -5.24 0.74
C PRO A 45 10.47 -4.78 2.19
N LEU A 46 9.34 -4.47 2.82
CA LEU A 46 9.29 -4.05 4.23
C LEU A 46 9.67 -5.18 5.19
N LEU A 47 9.31 -6.41 4.85
CA LEU A 47 9.56 -7.60 5.66
C LEU A 47 10.57 -8.51 4.97
N LEU A 48 11.29 -9.30 5.77
CA LEU A 48 12.12 -10.38 5.25
C LEU A 48 11.26 -11.54 4.74
N ASP A 49 11.83 -12.30 3.81
CA ASP A 49 11.24 -13.53 3.30
C ASP A 49 11.15 -14.59 4.41
N SER A 50 10.05 -15.34 4.44
CA SER A 50 9.79 -16.38 5.45
C SER A 50 8.79 -17.41 4.93
N ASP A 51 8.80 -18.61 5.50
CA ASP A 51 7.85 -19.67 5.13
C ASP A 51 6.38 -19.24 5.34
N GLU A 52 6.12 -18.41 6.36
CA GLU A 52 4.76 -17.95 6.66
C GLU A 52 4.27 -16.85 5.71
N LEU A 53 5.19 -16.05 5.18
CA LEU A 53 4.91 -14.93 4.29
C LEU A 53 6.02 -14.90 3.23
N PRO A 54 5.93 -15.73 2.19
CA PRO A 54 6.92 -15.75 1.12
C PRO A 54 6.91 -14.40 0.39
N ILE A 55 8.01 -13.66 0.45
CA ILE A 55 8.14 -12.33 -0.13
C ILE A 55 8.70 -12.43 -1.55
N ALA A 56 7.96 -11.89 -2.52
CA ALA A 56 8.44 -11.72 -3.89
C ALA A 56 9.35 -10.50 -4.02
N SER A 57 10.26 -10.58 -4.98
CA SER A 57 11.04 -9.44 -5.46
C SER A 57 10.89 -9.32 -6.97
N ILE A 58 10.49 -8.14 -7.44
CA ILE A 58 10.35 -7.88 -8.87
C ILE A 58 11.71 -7.77 -9.55
N SER A 59 12.72 -7.17 -8.89
CA SER A 59 14.09 -7.17 -9.42
C SER A 59 14.62 -8.60 -9.62
N GLY A 60 14.25 -9.53 -8.74
CA GLY A 60 14.59 -10.95 -8.91
C GLY A 60 13.92 -11.61 -10.12
N LEU A 61 12.76 -11.08 -10.55
CA LEU A 61 12.05 -11.58 -11.73
C LEU A 61 12.59 -11.00 -13.04
N ILE A 62 12.99 -9.72 -13.04
CA ILE A 62 13.56 -9.04 -14.21
C ILE A 62 15.04 -9.37 -14.39
N GLY A 63 15.76 -9.62 -13.29
CA GLY A 63 17.21 -9.82 -13.30
C GLY A 63 17.98 -8.51 -13.55
N ASP A 64 19.20 -8.65 -14.04
CA ASP A 64 20.17 -7.55 -14.14
C ASP A 64 19.82 -6.49 -15.20
N CYS A 65 18.89 -6.79 -16.11
CA CYS A 65 18.46 -5.85 -17.16
C CYS A 65 17.46 -4.79 -16.68
N ALA A 66 17.02 -4.87 -15.42
CA ALA A 66 16.04 -3.95 -14.84
C ALA A 66 16.42 -2.47 -15.02
N ALA A 67 17.69 -2.14 -14.80
CA ALA A 67 18.18 -0.77 -14.90
C ALA A 67 18.07 -0.24 -16.33
N GLY A 68 18.66 -0.96 -17.30
CA GLY A 68 18.62 -0.60 -18.71
C GLY A 68 17.20 -0.53 -19.26
N TRP A 69 16.31 -1.45 -18.85
CA TRP A 69 14.91 -1.41 -19.27
C TRP A 69 14.17 -0.16 -18.77
N ILE A 70 14.37 0.23 -17.49
CA ILE A 70 13.77 1.46 -16.97
C ILE A 70 14.32 2.66 -17.76
N GLU A 71 15.62 2.70 -18.04
CA GLU A 71 16.25 3.77 -18.82
C GLU A 71 15.65 3.91 -20.22
N GLU A 72 15.45 2.79 -20.92
CA GLU A 72 14.86 2.71 -22.25
C GLU A 72 13.33 2.86 -22.28
N LEU A 73 12.68 2.86 -21.11
CA LEU A 73 11.23 2.92 -21.03
C LEU A 73 10.69 4.22 -21.65
N ASP A 74 9.95 4.09 -22.76
CA ASP A 74 9.27 5.21 -23.40
C ASP A 74 8.19 5.79 -22.47
N PRO A 75 8.34 7.05 -22.00
CA PRO A 75 7.35 7.69 -21.14
C PRO A 75 5.99 7.84 -21.83
N GLY A 76 5.97 8.00 -23.16
CA GLY A 76 4.75 8.12 -23.96
C GLY A 76 3.91 6.86 -23.87
N HIS A 77 4.51 5.71 -24.18
CA HIS A 77 3.87 4.40 -24.03
C HIS A 77 3.36 4.15 -22.60
N ALA A 78 4.20 4.39 -21.58
CA ALA A 78 3.79 4.20 -20.19
C ALA A 78 2.56 5.05 -19.84
N ARG A 79 2.56 6.33 -20.21
CA ARG A 79 1.42 7.22 -19.99
C ARG A 79 0.16 6.74 -20.64
N ASP A 80 0.24 6.40 -21.92
CA ASP A 80 -0.92 6.07 -22.71
C ASP A 80 -1.55 4.78 -22.15
N TRP A 81 -0.73 3.84 -21.65
CA TRP A 81 -1.20 2.69 -20.89
C TRP A 81 -1.91 3.10 -19.58
N PHE A 82 -1.30 3.91 -18.73
CA PHE A 82 -1.91 4.34 -17.45
C PHE A 82 -3.19 5.17 -17.66
N LEU A 83 -3.25 6.01 -18.71
CA LEU A 83 -4.42 6.77 -19.09
C LEU A 83 -5.54 5.87 -19.62
N SER A 84 -5.21 4.84 -20.41
CA SER A 84 -6.20 3.87 -20.89
C SER A 84 -6.91 3.14 -19.75
N ARG A 85 -6.18 2.84 -18.66
CA ARG A 85 -6.71 2.21 -17.44
C ARG A 85 -7.56 3.14 -16.57
N LYS A 86 -7.42 4.46 -16.72
CA LYS A 86 -8.25 5.44 -16.00
C LYS A 86 -9.71 5.39 -16.46
N SER A 87 -9.95 5.07 -17.73
CA SER A 87 -11.27 5.05 -18.37
C SER A 87 -12.11 3.80 -18.02
N SER A 88 -11.48 2.67 -17.72
CA SER A 88 -12.16 1.39 -17.47
C SER A 88 -12.72 1.22 -16.04
N SER A 89 -12.42 2.13 -15.11
CA SER A 89 -12.91 2.07 -13.72
C SER A 89 -14.36 2.59 -13.59
N ASN A 90 -15.29 1.92 -14.28
CA ASN A 90 -16.72 1.97 -13.96
C ASN A 90 -17.07 0.97 -12.82
N THR A 91 -16.08 0.63 -11.99
CA THR A 91 -16.19 -0.29 -10.85
C THR A 91 -16.91 0.40 -9.69
N ARG A 92 -18.25 0.31 -9.69
CA ARG A 92 -19.25 0.37 -8.59
C ARG A 92 -19.11 1.30 -7.36
N LEU A 93 -18.10 2.16 -7.26
CA LEU A 93 -17.96 3.18 -6.21
C LEU A 93 -17.54 4.48 -6.89
N GLY A 94 -18.53 5.27 -7.33
CA GLY A 94 -18.41 6.53 -8.07
C GLY A 94 -17.77 7.71 -7.31
N THR A 95 -16.76 7.44 -6.50
CA THR A 95 -15.83 8.43 -5.96
C THR A 95 -14.45 7.96 -6.35
N LEU A 96 -13.76 8.80 -7.13
CA LEU A 96 -12.37 8.76 -7.53
C LEU A 96 -11.46 8.36 -6.33
N LYS A 97 -11.39 7.07 -5.96
CA LYS A 97 -10.42 6.52 -5.01
C LYS A 97 -9.13 6.31 -5.79
N VAL A 98 -8.44 7.42 -6.09
CA VAL A 98 -7.26 7.45 -6.96
C VAL A 98 -6.07 6.72 -6.34
N ASP A 99 -6.04 6.54 -5.03
CA ASP A 99 -4.74 6.37 -4.36
C ASP A 99 -4.33 4.92 -4.05
N GLY A 100 -5.26 3.95 -4.09
CA GLY A 100 -4.94 2.56 -3.70
C GLY A 100 -4.36 1.72 -4.82
N ASP A 101 -4.70 2.05 -6.06
CA ASP A 101 -4.53 1.19 -7.23
C ASP A 101 -3.29 1.56 -8.06
N HIS A 102 -2.64 2.69 -7.78
CA HIS A 102 -1.47 3.13 -8.55
C HIS A 102 -0.30 2.16 -8.44
N PHE A 103 0.01 1.69 -7.23
CA PHE A 103 1.08 0.71 -7.01
C PHE A 103 0.79 -0.61 -7.74
N ALA A 104 -0.45 -1.13 -7.64
CA ALA A 104 -0.85 -2.33 -8.37
C ALA A 104 -0.74 -2.13 -9.89
N LYS A 105 -1.12 -0.96 -10.42
CA LYS A 105 -0.90 -0.63 -11.84
C LYS A 105 0.57 -0.59 -12.23
N CYS A 106 1.46 -0.07 -11.39
CA CYS A 106 2.90 -0.13 -11.64
C CYS A 106 3.39 -1.59 -11.66
N VAL A 107 2.93 -2.44 -10.75
CA VAL A 107 3.24 -3.88 -10.78
C VAL A 107 2.71 -4.54 -12.06
N GLU A 108 1.45 -4.29 -12.43
CA GLU A 108 0.86 -4.82 -13.65
C GLU A 108 1.64 -4.37 -14.90
N PHE A 109 2.00 -3.08 -14.96
CA PHE A 109 2.79 -2.52 -16.05
C PHE A 109 4.13 -3.25 -16.18
N VAL A 110 4.84 -3.44 -15.07
CA VAL A 110 6.10 -4.18 -15.06
C VAL A 110 5.91 -5.61 -15.53
N LEU A 111 4.94 -6.35 -14.97
CA LEU A 111 4.69 -7.74 -15.38
C LEU A 111 4.34 -7.86 -16.87
N ARG A 112 3.69 -6.86 -17.48
CA ARG A 112 3.31 -6.89 -18.90
C ARG A 112 4.43 -6.51 -19.85
N PHE A 113 5.25 -5.52 -19.48
CA PHE A 113 6.13 -4.84 -20.43
C PHE A 113 7.62 -4.94 -20.11
N ALA A 114 7.98 -5.35 -18.90
CA ALA A 114 9.38 -5.67 -18.61
C ALA A 114 9.80 -6.87 -19.48
N PRO A 115 11.09 -6.95 -19.86
CA PRO A 115 11.66 -8.04 -20.65
C PRO A 115 11.79 -9.31 -19.79
N LEU A 116 10.69 -9.69 -19.16
CA LEU A 116 10.56 -10.93 -18.43
C LEU A 116 10.59 -12.04 -19.46
N GLU A 117 11.46 -13.03 -19.25
CA GLU A 117 11.46 -14.24 -20.04
C GLU A 117 10.13 -14.96 -19.83
N GLY A 118 9.17 -14.59 -20.67
CA GLY A 118 7.89 -15.22 -20.79
C GLY A 118 6.99 -15.08 -19.59
N ILE A 119 6.10 -14.11 -19.63
CA ILE A 119 4.79 -14.30 -19.02
C ILE A 119 3.80 -14.62 -20.13
N ASP A 120 3.06 -15.71 -19.99
CA ASP A 120 2.13 -16.20 -21.02
C ASP A 120 0.76 -15.50 -20.92
N SER A 121 0.24 -15.41 -19.69
CA SER A 121 -1.04 -14.81 -19.37
C SER A 121 -0.94 -14.10 -18.03
N ILE A 122 -1.56 -12.92 -17.93
CA ILE A 122 -1.66 -12.12 -16.69
C ILE A 122 -3.11 -11.75 -16.47
N PHE A 123 -3.66 -12.23 -15.38
CA PHE A 123 -4.96 -11.84 -14.85
C PHE A 123 -4.74 -11.01 -13.59
N TYR A 124 -5.52 -9.95 -13.43
CA TYR A 124 -5.43 -9.02 -12.30
C TYR A 124 -6.81 -8.87 -11.66
N SER A 125 -6.90 -8.68 -10.35
CA SER A 125 -8.15 -8.40 -9.62
C SER A 125 -9.23 -9.46 -9.90
N GLN A 126 -8.89 -10.74 -9.73
CA GLN A 126 -9.80 -11.85 -10.01
C GLN A 126 -10.56 -12.25 -8.74
N GLN A 127 -11.88 -12.00 -8.72
CA GLN A 127 -12.72 -12.36 -7.59
C GLN A 127 -12.94 -13.87 -7.52
N VAL A 128 -12.80 -14.42 -6.32
CA VAL A 128 -13.18 -15.79 -6.01
C VAL A 128 -14.58 -15.79 -5.44
N LEU A 129 -15.51 -16.40 -6.18
CA LEU A 129 -16.92 -16.45 -5.84
C LEU A 129 -17.29 -17.86 -5.40
N GLU A 130 -17.90 -17.97 -4.22
CA GLU A 130 -18.49 -19.21 -3.74
C GLU A 130 -20.01 -19.14 -3.88
N PRO A 131 -20.64 -20.10 -4.57
CA PRO A 131 -22.09 -20.17 -4.61
C PRO A 131 -22.62 -20.43 -3.21
N VAL A 132 -23.55 -19.60 -2.72
CA VAL A 132 -24.19 -19.83 -1.44
C VAL A 132 -25.11 -21.03 -1.58
N THR A 133 -24.85 -22.10 -0.82
CA THR A 133 -25.81 -23.18 -0.65
C THR A 133 -27.05 -22.62 0.04
N VAL A 134 -28.11 -22.44 -0.74
CA VAL A 134 -29.41 -22.04 -0.19
C VAL A 134 -29.88 -23.18 0.71
N ASP A 135 -30.13 -22.91 1.99
CA ASP A 135 -30.64 -23.90 2.93
C ASP A 135 -31.89 -24.59 2.37
N LYS A 136 -31.98 -25.91 2.55
CA LYS A 136 -33.08 -26.77 2.04
C LYS A 136 -34.47 -26.27 2.46
N ASP A 137 -34.56 -25.52 3.55
CA ASP A 137 -35.81 -24.92 4.04
C ASP A 137 -36.37 -23.84 3.09
N GLU A 138 -35.51 -23.11 2.35
CA GLU A 138 -35.97 -22.15 1.32
C GLU A 138 -36.42 -22.87 0.04
N GLU A 139 -35.91 -24.08 -0.24
CA GLU A 139 -36.32 -24.89 -1.39
C GLU A 139 -37.77 -25.38 -1.25
N MET A 140 -38.19 -25.76 -0.03
CA MET A 140 -39.58 -26.11 0.30
C MET A 140 -40.58 -24.95 0.09
N VAL A 141 -40.15 -23.71 0.29
CA VAL A 141 -41.01 -22.52 0.07
C VAL A 141 -41.23 -22.27 -1.42
N SER A 142 -40.22 -22.57 -2.25
CA SER A 142 -40.35 -22.47 -3.71
C SER A 142 -41.35 -23.48 -4.27
N THR A 143 -41.33 -24.73 -3.78
CA THR A 143 -42.24 -25.80 -4.24
C THR A 143 -43.69 -25.52 -3.88
N ARG A 144 -43.97 -24.86 -2.74
CA ARG A 144 -45.33 -24.49 -2.33
C ARG A 144 -45.97 -23.40 -3.22
N LEU A 145 -45.18 -22.59 -3.92
CA LEU A 145 -45.69 -21.49 -4.75
C LEU A 145 -46.05 -21.93 -6.17
N GLU A 146 -45.43 -23.01 -6.67
CA GLU A 146 -45.73 -23.55 -8.00
C GLU A 146 -47.09 -24.28 -8.08
N GLY A 147 -47.70 -24.61 -6.94
CA GLY A 147 -49.04 -25.22 -6.87
C GLY A 147 -50.22 -24.25 -6.94
N VAL A 148 -49.99 -22.93 -7.05
CA VAL A 148 -51.07 -21.91 -6.94
C VAL A 148 -51.62 -21.46 -8.32
N ASP A 149 -51.05 -21.93 -9.43
CA ASP A 149 -51.46 -21.51 -10.78
C ASP A 149 -52.74 -22.22 -11.31
N GLY A 150 -53.48 -22.92 -10.45
CA GLY A 150 -54.55 -23.85 -10.85
C GLY A 150 -56.01 -23.36 -10.89
N GLU A 151 -56.42 -22.31 -10.19
CA GLU A 151 -57.86 -21.93 -10.14
C GLU A 151 -58.10 -20.42 -10.28
N GLN A 152 -58.74 -20.05 -11.40
CA GLN A 152 -59.21 -18.69 -11.68
C GLN A 152 -60.47 -18.40 -10.86
N THR A 153 -60.35 -17.61 -9.80
CA THR A 153 -61.50 -16.92 -9.21
C THR A 153 -61.24 -15.41 -9.22
N GLU A 154 -62.05 -14.67 -9.96
CA GLU A 154 -61.94 -13.22 -10.20
C GLU A 154 -62.35 -12.38 -8.99
N ASN A 155 -61.68 -12.54 -7.85
CA ASN A 155 -61.86 -11.65 -6.69
C ASN A 155 -60.63 -10.76 -6.49
N GLY A 156 -60.85 -9.46 -6.30
CA GLY A 156 -59.83 -8.39 -6.27
C GLY A 156 -58.68 -8.55 -5.26
N GLY A 157 -58.73 -9.54 -4.35
CA GLY A 157 -57.61 -9.94 -3.49
C GLY A 157 -56.43 -10.58 -4.25
N ASP A 158 -56.69 -11.19 -5.41
CA ASP A 158 -55.71 -11.93 -6.21
C ASP A 158 -54.59 -11.03 -6.78
N LYS A 159 -54.89 -9.76 -7.05
CA LYS A 159 -53.90 -8.81 -7.59
C LYS A 159 -52.81 -8.44 -6.57
N TYR A 160 -53.14 -8.42 -5.27
CA TYR A 160 -52.17 -8.14 -4.20
C TYR A 160 -51.25 -9.34 -3.97
N GLU A 161 -51.81 -10.55 -3.88
CA GLU A 161 -51.04 -11.78 -3.68
C GLU A 161 -50.12 -12.08 -4.87
N ARG A 162 -50.57 -11.87 -6.12
CA ARG A 162 -49.68 -11.97 -7.30
C ARG A 162 -48.53 -10.96 -7.27
N ARG A 163 -48.75 -9.74 -6.77
CA ARG A 163 -47.69 -8.72 -6.64
C ARG A 163 -46.71 -9.09 -5.53
N ARG A 164 -47.19 -9.66 -4.42
CA ARG A 164 -46.39 -10.19 -3.31
C ARG A 164 -45.56 -11.39 -3.76
N ALA A 165 -46.17 -12.36 -4.45
CA ALA A 165 -45.51 -13.52 -5.03
C ALA A 165 -44.42 -13.12 -6.04
N ARG A 166 -44.68 -12.20 -6.96
CA ARG A 166 -43.65 -11.68 -7.90
C ARG A 166 -42.50 -10.97 -7.20
N LYS A 167 -42.76 -10.21 -6.12
CA LYS A 167 -41.71 -9.55 -5.32
C LYS A 167 -40.89 -10.58 -4.55
N LEU A 168 -41.53 -11.65 -4.05
CA LEU A 168 -40.87 -12.78 -3.42
C LEU A 168 -40.03 -13.58 -4.43
N LEU A 169 -40.56 -13.89 -5.61
CA LEU A 169 -39.84 -14.54 -6.71
C LEU A 169 -38.63 -13.72 -7.17
N ARG A 170 -38.74 -12.39 -7.30
CA ARG A 170 -37.57 -11.54 -7.61
C ARG A 170 -36.55 -11.52 -6.49
N ARG A 171 -36.98 -11.59 -5.22
CA ARG A 171 -36.07 -11.73 -4.06
C ARG A 171 -35.41 -13.11 -4.05
N LEU A 172 -36.17 -14.17 -4.30
CA LEU A 172 -35.69 -15.55 -4.41
C LEU A 172 -34.78 -15.75 -5.62
N HIS A 173 -35.02 -15.10 -6.76
CA HIS A 173 -34.13 -15.17 -7.93
C HIS A 173 -32.83 -14.38 -7.70
N ARG A 174 -32.90 -13.23 -7.01
CA ARG A 174 -31.70 -12.52 -6.52
C ARG A 174 -30.96 -13.31 -5.44
N LYS A 175 -31.64 -14.14 -4.65
CA LYS A 175 -31.06 -15.04 -3.64
C LYS A 175 -30.53 -16.36 -4.22
N ARG A 176 -31.16 -16.89 -5.28
CA ARG A 176 -30.76 -18.14 -5.98
C ARG A 176 -29.41 -18.01 -6.69
N ILE A 177 -28.92 -16.79 -6.90
CA ILE A 177 -27.55 -16.51 -7.35
C ILE A 177 -26.90 -15.57 -6.33
N SER A 178 -27.09 -15.86 -5.05
CA SER A 178 -26.27 -15.29 -4.01
C SER A 178 -24.89 -15.92 -4.16
N VAL A 179 -23.94 -15.14 -4.67
CA VAL A 179 -22.52 -15.51 -4.66
C VAL A 179 -21.84 -14.73 -3.55
N ASN A 180 -21.12 -15.44 -2.69
CA ASN A 180 -20.27 -14.82 -1.67
C ASN A 180 -18.87 -14.62 -2.24
N THR A 181 -18.33 -13.41 -2.14
CA THR A 181 -16.92 -13.18 -2.45
C THR A 181 -16.09 -13.74 -1.30
N VAL A 182 -15.34 -14.82 -1.57
CA VAL A 182 -14.45 -15.48 -0.61
C VAL A 182 -13.13 -14.72 -0.48
N GLY A 183 -12.74 -14.06 -1.55
CA GLY A 183 -11.51 -13.32 -1.68
C GLY A 183 -11.33 -12.77 -3.09
N GLU A 184 -10.18 -12.20 -3.34
CA GLU A 184 -9.77 -11.66 -4.62
C GLU A 184 -8.27 -11.95 -4.77
N PHE A 185 -7.87 -12.40 -5.94
CA PHE A 185 -6.48 -12.51 -6.34
C PHE A 185 -6.02 -11.19 -6.94
N ASP A 186 -4.99 -10.58 -6.38
CA ASP A 186 -4.42 -9.36 -6.96
C ASP A 186 -3.81 -9.66 -8.34
N PHE A 187 -2.91 -10.64 -8.43
CA PHE A 187 -2.29 -11.08 -9.68
C PHE A 187 -2.22 -12.60 -9.79
N LEU A 188 -2.56 -13.12 -10.96
CA LEU A 188 -2.35 -14.50 -11.38
C LEU A 188 -1.65 -14.52 -12.73
N PHE A 189 -0.56 -15.28 -12.84
CA PHE A 189 0.15 -15.41 -14.11
C PHE A 189 0.92 -16.72 -14.24
N ARG A 190 1.33 -17.06 -15.46
CA ARG A 190 2.23 -18.18 -15.72
C ARG A 190 3.53 -17.69 -16.35
N LEU A 191 4.65 -18.16 -15.81
CA LEU A 191 5.95 -18.00 -16.46
C LEU A 191 6.03 -19.00 -17.63
N LYS A 192 6.47 -18.55 -18.81
CA LYS A 192 6.78 -19.41 -19.96
C LYS A 192 8.05 -20.14 -19.61
N HIS A 193 7.88 -21.41 -19.32
CA HIS A 193 8.98 -22.34 -19.24
C HIS A 193 9.10 -23.06 -20.60
N PRO A 194 10.29 -23.53 -21.02
CA PRO A 194 10.45 -24.31 -22.26
C PRO A 194 9.54 -25.55 -22.34
N GLN A 195 9.01 -26.00 -21.21
CA GLN A 195 7.96 -26.99 -21.10
C GLN A 195 6.71 -26.33 -20.50
N PRO A 196 5.48 -26.71 -20.90
CA PRO A 196 4.26 -26.15 -20.34
C PRO A 196 4.30 -26.30 -18.82
N SER A 197 4.46 -25.17 -18.11
CA SER A 197 4.46 -25.16 -16.66
C SER A 197 3.02 -25.27 -16.19
N THR A 198 2.75 -26.21 -15.30
CA THR A 198 1.45 -26.26 -14.60
C THR A 198 1.43 -25.31 -13.39
N VAL A 199 2.53 -24.59 -13.16
CA VAL A 199 2.69 -23.66 -12.05
C VAL A 199 2.11 -22.31 -12.42
N VAL A 200 1.11 -21.88 -11.65
CA VAL A 200 0.55 -20.52 -11.67
C VAL A 200 1.18 -19.74 -10.51
N GLU A 201 1.73 -18.58 -10.81
CA GLU A 201 2.16 -17.62 -9.81
C GLU A 201 0.94 -16.81 -9.34
N HIS A 202 0.75 -16.74 -8.04
CA HIS A 202 -0.27 -15.95 -7.36
C HIS A 202 0.43 -14.90 -6.50
N TRP A 203 0.29 -13.63 -6.85
CA TRP A 203 0.93 -12.54 -6.13
C TRP A 203 -0.08 -11.63 -5.46
N GLU A 204 0.07 -11.42 -4.16
CA GLU A 204 -0.67 -10.43 -3.37
C GLU A 204 0.19 -9.20 -3.16
N VAL A 205 -0.29 -8.02 -3.56
CA VAL A 205 0.54 -6.81 -3.58
C VAL A 205 0.08 -5.81 -2.53
N SER A 206 1.04 -5.06 -2.01
CA SER A 206 0.76 -4.05 -1.01
C SER A 206 1.85 -2.99 -0.99
N VAL A 207 1.43 -1.74 -0.91
CA VAL A 207 2.30 -0.65 -0.48
C VAL A 207 1.81 -0.06 0.83
N LYS A 208 2.70 0.16 1.80
CA LYS A 208 2.37 0.74 3.10
C LYS A 208 3.37 1.80 3.55
N PHE A 209 2.84 2.84 4.16
CA PHE A 209 3.60 3.92 4.78
C PHE A 209 3.21 3.90 6.25
N LEU A 210 4.12 3.52 7.13
CA LEU A 210 3.80 3.26 8.54
C LEU A 210 4.77 4.00 9.46
N LEU A 211 4.27 4.57 10.53
CA LEU A 211 4.99 5.37 11.50
C LEU A 211 5.22 4.51 12.76
N TYR A 212 6.48 4.38 13.17
CA TYR A 212 6.86 3.64 14.37
C TYR A 212 6.57 4.46 15.63
N VAL A 213 5.83 3.87 16.57
CA VAL A 213 5.48 4.49 17.87
C VAL A 213 5.94 3.67 19.08
N GLY A 214 6.72 2.62 18.84
CA GLY A 214 7.14 1.68 19.87
C GLY A 214 8.36 2.15 20.67
N PRO A 215 8.80 1.32 21.64
CA PRO A 215 10.01 1.55 22.42
C PRO A 215 11.26 1.61 21.51
N TRP A 216 12.18 2.51 21.80
CA TRP A 216 13.46 2.60 21.08
C TRP A 216 14.45 1.50 21.53
N GLU A 217 14.16 0.82 22.64
CA GLU A 217 14.94 -0.31 23.15
C GLU A 217 14.97 -1.46 22.14
N ALA A 218 13.97 -1.55 21.25
CA ALA A 218 13.98 -2.48 20.12
C ALA A 218 15.15 -2.26 19.14
N PHE A 219 15.72 -1.06 19.16
CA PHE A 219 16.89 -0.65 18.39
C PHE A 219 18.12 -0.42 19.28
N GLY A 220 18.14 -0.98 20.49
CA GLY A 220 19.28 -0.87 21.42
C GLY A 220 19.55 0.55 21.91
N LEU A 221 18.57 1.45 21.78
CA LEU A 221 18.62 2.80 22.30
C LEU A 221 17.71 2.95 23.52
N GLN A 222 18.09 3.83 24.43
CA GLN A 222 17.19 4.22 25.51
C GLN A 222 16.10 5.15 24.96
N THR A 223 14.83 4.84 25.22
CA THR A 223 13.73 5.72 24.85
C THR A 223 13.86 7.05 25.63
N PRO A 224 13.89 8.21 24.94
CA PRO A 224 13.94 9.50 25.61
C PRO A 224 12.79 9.66 26.61
N GLU A 225 13.02 10.32 27.74
CA GLU A 225 11.97 10.55 28.75
C GLU A 225 10.76 11.27 28.17
N ALA A 226 11.02 12.23 27.26
CA ALA A 226 10.00 12.93 26.49
C ALA A 226 9.21 12.04 25.52
N ALA A 227 9.57 10.77 25.34
CA ALA A 227 8.84 9.76 24.56
C ALA A 227 8.24 8.64 25.45
N LYS A 228 8.58 8.58 26.75
CA LYS A 228 8.06 7.58 27.69
C LYS A 228 6.57 7.71 27.96
N TRP A 229 5.96 8.88 27.75
CA TRP A 229 4.51 9.04 27.88
C TRP A 229 3.72 8.18 26.89
N LYS A 230 4.32 7.81 25.75
CA LYS A 230 3.75 6.81 24.81
C LYS A 230 3.80 5.38 25.38
N GLN A 231 4.70 5.11 26.32
CA GLN A 231 4.86 3.81 26.98
C GLN A 231 3.90 3.63 28.18
N LEU A 232 3.53 4.70 28.90
CA LEU A 232 2.70 4.61 30.12
C LEU A 232 1.31 3.97 29.90
N ARG A 233 0.73 4.01 28.68
CA ARG A 233 -0.48 3.23 28.37
C ARG A 233 -0.22 1.76 28.03
N SER A 234 1.01 1.45 27.61
CA SER A 234 1.46 0.08 27.36
C SER A 234 1.91 -0.64 28.63
N GLU A 235 2.16 0.05 29.74
CA GLU A 235 2.59 -0.58 31.00
C GLU A 235 1.52 -1.53 31.58
N GLN A 236 0.23 -1.20 31.44
CA GLN A 236 -0.86 -2.15 31.71
C GLN A 236 -0.85 -3.38 30.78
N GLN A 237 -0.21 -3.28 29.61
CA GLN A 237 0.05 -4.40 28.68
C GLN A 237 1.49 -4.96 28.80
N MET A 238 2.35 -4.40 29.66
CA MET A 238 3.75 -4.81 29.80
C MET A 238 3.97 -5.79 30.94
N GLU A 239 3.17 -5.73 32.02
CA GLU A 239 3.27 -6.73 33.10
C GLU A 239 2.98 -8.16 32.62
N GLU A 240 2.24 -8.33 31.51
CA GLU A 240 1.98 -9.64 30.89
C GLU A 240 3.14 -10.13 29.96
N ILE A 241 4.21 -9.34 29.76
CA ILE A 241 5.28 -9.61 28.77
C ILE A 241 6.23 -10.73 29.20
N SER A 242 6.48 -10.91 30.51
CA SER A 242 7.61 -11.73 30.97
C SER A 242 7.54 -13.21 30.58
N THR A 243 6.42 -13.71 30.07
CA THR A 243 6.23 -15.13 29.68
C THR A 243 6.00 -15.38 28.18
N THR A 244 6.12 -14.38 27.30
CA THR A 244 5.75 -14.53 25.88
C THR A 244 6.84 -15.17 24.99
N THR A 245 6.40 -16.00 24.04
CA THR A 245 7.23 -16.67 23.03
C THR A 245 7.81 -15.68 22.01
N THR A 246 8.90 -16.06 21.31
CA THR A 246 9.55 -15.20 20.28
C THR A 246 8.60 -14.76 19.17
N ALA A 247 7.71 -15.64 18.70
CA ALA A 247 6.72 -15.31 17.66
C ALA A 247 5.78 -14.17 18.11
N SER A 248 5.30 -14.24 19.36
CA SER A 248 4.46 -13.19 19.96
C SER A 248 5.20 -11.85 20.08
N ARG A 249 6.51 -11.87 20.34
CA ARG A 249 7.34 -10.64 20.40
C ARG A 249 7.47 -9.97 19.04
N ASN A 250 7.68 -10.73 17.97
CA ASN A 250 7.78 -10.19 16.62
C ASN A 250 6.46 -9.56 16.15
N GLU A 251 5.34 -10.25 16.37
CA GLU A 251 4.02 -9.69 16.04
C GLU A 251 3.75 -8.40 16.81
N ARG A 252 4.10 -8.35 18.11
CA ARG A 252 3.99 -7.14 18.91
C ARG A 252 4.87 -6.01 18.37
N PHE A 253 6.11 -6.30 17.98
CA PHE A 253 7.00 -5.31 17.37
C PHE A 253 6.41 -4.73 16.08
N LEU A 254 5.86 -5.57 15.20
CA LEU A 254 5.16 -5.14 14.00
C LEU A 254 3.89 -4.33 14.31
N GLY A 255 3.24 -4.59 15.45
CA GLY A 255 2.10 -3.82 15.95
C GLY A 255 2.42 -2.35 16.26
N PHE A 256 3.69 -1.99 16.49
CA PHE A 256 4.11 -0.61 16.73
C PHE A 256 4.25 0.24 15.47
N PHE A 257 4.12 -0.34 14.28
CA PHE A 257 4.13 0.40 13.01
C PHE A 257 2.70 0.71 12.60
N LEU A 258 2.26 1.94 12.85
CA LEU A 258 0.89 2.39 12.61
C LEU A 258 0.78 3.14 11.28
N GLY A 259 -0.29 2.91 10.52
CA GLY A 259 -0.59 3.80 9.39
C GLY A 259 -0.78 5.25 9.85
N PRO A 260 -0.54 6.27 9.00
CA PRO A 260 -0.82 7.66 9.31
C PRO A 260 -2.24 7.86 9.84
N HIS A 261 -3.20 7.05 9.36
CA HIS A 261 -4.60 7.10 9.78
C HIS A 261 -4.94 6.16 10.95
N VAL A 262 -3.97 5.53 11.60
CA VAL A 262 -4.08 4.68 12.82
C VAL A 262 -4.95 3.41 12.64
N GLY A 263 -5.40 3.14 11.42
CA GLY A 263 -6.35 2.05 11.11
C GLY A 263 -5.81 0.67 10.87
N GLU A 264 -4.50 0.55 10.79
CA GLU A 264 -3.85 -0.66 10.36
C GLU A 264 -2.43 -0.62 10.91
N THR A 265 -2.00 -1.75 11.46
CA THR A 265 -0.62 -1.97 11.84
C THR A 265 0.14 -2.78 10.77
N LEU A 266 1.47 -2.81 10.83
CA LEU A 266 2.24 -3.74 9.96
C LEU A 266 1.89 -5.20 10.26
N ALA A 267 1.59 -5.53 11.52
CA ALA A 267 1.14 -6.86 11.93
C ALA A 267 -0.20 -7.23 11.27
N ASP A 268 -1.19 -6.32 11.29
CA ASP A 268 -2.48 -6.54 10.62
C ASP A 268 -2.30 -6.77 9.12
N ARG A 269 -1.43 -5.99 8.48
CA ARG A 269 -1.16 -6.16 7.05
C ARG A 269 -0.46 -7.47 6.76
N LYS A 270 0.54 -7.88 7.57
CA LYS A 270 1.19 -9.20 7.47
C LYS A 270 0.14 -10.31 7.56
N ASN A 271 -0.72 -10.27 8.58
CA ASN A 271 -1.74 -11.30 8.80
C ASN A 271 -2.77 -11.34 7.67
N ARG A 272 -3.18 -10.18 7.16
CA ARG A 272 -4.07 -10.11 6.00
C ARG A 272 -3.45 -10.73 4.76
N LEU A 273 -2.18 -10.40 4.46
CA LEU A 273 -1.48 -11.00 3.32
C LEU A 273 -1.33 -12.52 3.49
N LYS A 274 -0.91 -12.99 4.67
CA LYS A 274 -0.85 -14.42 5.01
C LYS A 274 -2.17 -15.13 4.70
N ASN A 275 -3.30 -14.55 5.14
CA ASN A 275 -4.63 -15.09 4.86
C ASN A 275 -4.95 -15.08 3.35
N GLN A 276 -4.62 -14.01 2.62
CA GLN A 276 -4.82 -13.93 1.17
C GLN A 276 -3.98 -14.96 0.41
N LEU A 277 -2.73 -15.22 0.83
CA LEU A 277 -1.88 -16.25 0.22
C LEU A 277 -2.44 -17.68 0.38
N THR A 278 -3.32 -17.93 1.35
CA THR A 278 -4.02 -19.22 1.46
C THR A 278 -5.21 -19.37 0.51
N LEU A 279 -5.63 -18.29 -0.17
CA LEU A 279 -6.81 -18.29 -1.05
C LEU A 279 -6.81 -19.40 -2.11
N PRO A 280 -5.67 -19.74 -2.79
CA PRO A 280 -5.65 -20.83 -3.77
C PRO A 280 -5.99 -22.22 -3.21
N THR A 281 -5.87 -22.41 -1.89
CA THR A 281 -6.19 -23.70 -1.25
C THR A 281 -7.69 -23.92 -1.05
N LYS A 282 -8.51 -22.88 -1.25
CA LYS A 282 -9.96 -22.95 -1.11
C LYS A 282 -10.59 -23.58 -2.35
N ALA A 283 -11.58 -24.45 -2.17
CA ALA A 283 -12.26 -25.14 -3.26
C ALA A 283 -12.87 -24.17 -4.30
N ALA A 284 -13.46 -23.06 -3.85
CA ALA A 284 -14.01 -22.04 -4.74
C ALA A 284 -12.94 -21.39 -5.64
N ALA A 285 -11.70 -21.26 -5.14
CA ALA A 285 -10.61 -20.67 -5.90
C ALA A 285 -10.10 -21.59 -7.01
N LEU A 286 -10.14 -22.92 -6.80
CA LEU A 286 -9.74 -23.90 -7.81
C LEU A 286 -10.59 -23.78 -9.08
N GLY A 287 -11.91 -23.62 -8.94
CA GLY A 287 -12.79 -23.43 -10.10
C GLY A 287 -12.47 -22.15 -10.89
N THR A 288 -12.11 -21.06 -10.19
CA THR A 288 -11.62 -19.83 -10.84
C THR A 288 -10.30 -20.08 -11.58
N LEU A 289 -9.34 -20.77 -10.95
CA LEU A 289 -8.04 -21.07 -11.56
C LEU A 289 -8.18 -21.97 -12.79
N GLU A 290 -8.98 -23.04 -12.72
CA GLU A 290 -9.27 -23.92 -13.85
C GLU A 290 -9.96 -23.18 -15.00
N SER A 291 -10.88 -22.26 -14.68
CA SER A 291 -11.55 -21.45 -15.71
C SER A 291 -10.58 -20.49 -16.42
N LEU A 292 -9.58 -19.95 -15.72
CA LEU A 292 -8.63 -19.00 -16.29
C LEU A 292 -7.49 -19.69 -17.05
N PHE A 293 -7.07 -20.85 -16.56
CA PHE A 293 -5.83 -21.49 -16.97
C PHE A 293 -5.99 -22.90 -17.58
N GLY A 294 -7.23 -23.38 -17.70
CA GLY A 294 -7.62 -24.71 -18.20
C GLY A 294 -7.64 -25.78 -17.10
N SER A 295 -8.36 -26.88 -17.35
CA SER A 295 -8.37 -28.04 -16.43
C SER A 295 -7.04 -28.78 -16.46
N GLY A 296 -6.48 -29.13 -15.30
CA GLY A 296 -5.21 -29.87 -15.16
C GLY A 296 -4.66 -29.86 -13.74
N ASP A 297 -3.48 -30.48 -13.51
CA ASP A 297 -2.74 -30.44 -12.22
C ASP A 297 -2.12 -29.05 -12.00
N ILE A 298 -2.96 -28.03 -11.78
CA ILE A 298 -2.53 -26.66 -11.51
C ILE A 298 -1.87 -26.63 -10.14
N ARG A 299 -0.60 -26.22 -10.10
CA ARG A 299 0.11 -25.92 -8.86
C ARG A 299 0.18 -24.41 -8.71
N VAL A 300 -0.05 -23.90 -7.51
CA VAL A 300 0.00 -22.45 -7.27
C VAL A 300 1.16 -22.09 -6.37
N SER A 301 2.07 -21.25 -6.88
CA SER A 301 3.14 -20.60 -6.11
C SER A 301 2.61 -19.25 -5.63
N SER A 302 2.34 -19.13 -4.31
CA SER A 302 1.80 -17.90 -3.73
C SER A 302 2.90 -17.05 -3.10
N ARG A 303 2.96 -15.76 -3.42
CA ARG A 303 3.94 -14.81 -2.87
C ARG A 303 3.31 -13.46 -2.56
N ALA A 304 3.86 -12.74 -1.59
CA ALA A 304 3.46 -11.38 -1.26
C ALA A 304 4.51 -10.36 -1.71
N LEU A 305 4.07 -9.23 -2.24
CA LEU A 305 4.92 -8.07 -2.53
C LEU A 305 4.52 -6.92 -1.62
N LEU A 306 5.24 -6.74 -0.51
CA LEU A 306 4.96 -5.70 0.50
C LEU A 306 6.05 -4.62 0.49
N HIS A 307 5.82 -3.53 -0.23
CA HIS A 307 6.74 -2.39 -0.36
C HIS A 307 6.29 -1.18 0.48
N GLY A 308 7.13 -0.15 0.54
CA GLY A 308 6.79 1.16 1.10
C GLY A 308 7.87 1.75 1.98
N TYR A 309 7.45 2.50 2.99
CA TYR A 309 8.36 3.19 3.92
C TYR A 309 7.95 2.94 5.37
N LEU A 310 8.95 2.81 6.23
CA LEU A 310 8.78 2.90 7.67
C LEU A 310 9.35 4.24 8.16
N PHE A 311 8.56 4.98 8.93
CA PHE A 311 8.89 6.30 9.42
C PHE A 311 9.20 6.23 10.91
N TYR A 312 10.22 6.96 11.34
CA TYR A 312 10.71 6.93 12.73
C TYR A 312 10.76 8.35 13.30
N GLU A 313 10.77 8.49 14.63
CA GLU A 313 11.04 9.79 15.24
C GLU A 313 12.44 10.30 14.83
N PRO A 314 12.68 11.62 14.75
CA PRO A 314 13.83 12.16 14.02
C PRO A 314 15.20 11.69 14.53
N ALA A 315 15.36 11.56 15.85
CA ALA A 315 16.60 11.09 16.44
C ALA A 315 16.82 9.59 16.22
N LEU A 316 15.77 8.76 16.30
CA LEU A 316 15.84 7.34 15.94
C LEU A 316 16.09 7.16 14.43
N TRP A 317 15.39 7.92 13.59
CA TRP A 317 15.62 7.95 12.14
C TRP A 317 17.09 8.27 11.83
N LYS A 318 17.64 9.33 12.42
CA LYS A 318 19.04 9.71 12.25
C LYS A 318 19.99 8.58 12.65
N PHE A 319 19.75 7.96 13.79
CA PHE A 319 20.53 6.80 14.25
C PHE A 319 20.47 5.63 13.25
N LEU A 320 19.29 5.28 12.76
CA LEU A 320 19.10 4.19 11.79
C LEU A 320 19.73 4.49 10.42
N CYS A 321 19.81 5.77 10.04
CA CYS A 321 20.50 6.18 8.82
C CYS A 321 22.03 6.18 8.95
N THR A 322 22.57 6.44 10.15
CA THR A 322 24.03 6.46 10.38
C THR A 322 24.62 5.10 10.72
N THR A 323 23.85 4.22 11.35
CA THR A 323 24.34 2.91 11.80
C THR A 323 24.17 1.90 10.67
N SER A 324 25.27 1.63 9.95
CA SER A 324 25.27 0.75 8.77
C SER A 324 24.80 -0.68 9.10
N SER A 325 23.66 -1.06 8.53
CA SER A 325 23.16 -2.40 8.09
C SER A 325 23.23 -3.63 9.00
N ASP A 326 24.12 -3.71 9.98
CA ASP A 326 24.37 -4.92 10.76
C ASP A 326 23.88 -4.75 12.19
N PHE A 327 22.64 -4.27 12.34
CA PHE A 327 21.95 -4.30 13.62
C PHE A 327 21.55 -5.76 13.98
N ARG A 328 22.54 -6.66 14.05
CA ARG A 328 22.41 -8.05 14.51
C ARG A 328 22.36 -8.18 16.03
N GLY A 329 22.48 -7.06 16.75
CA GLY A 329 22.50 -7.01 18.21
C GLY A 329 21.19 -6.60 18.88
N SER A 330 20.08 -6.52 18.13
CA SER A 330 18.77 -6.24 18.73
C SER A 330 18.42 -7.35 19.72
N THR A 331 17.99 -6.98 20.93
CA THR A 331 17.35 -7.88 21.89
C THR A 331 16.09 -8.54 21.30
N TYR A 332 15.54 -7.98 20.21
CA TYR A 332 14.49 -8.58 19.38
C TYR A 332 15.10 -9.39 18.23
N GLY A 333 16.00 -10.31 18.55
CA GLY A 333 16.95 -11.02 17.67
C GLY A 333 16.40 -11.86 16.51
N ASP A 334 15.30 -11.46 15.87
CA ASP A 334 14.73 -12.07 14.70
C ASP A 334 14.02 -10.98 13.87
N SER A 335 14.83 -10.19 13.13
CA SER A 335 14.38 -8.96 12.48
C SER A 335 13.42 -9.27 11.32
N THR A 336 12.14 -9.47 11.62
CA THR A 336 11.08 -9.63 10.61
C THR A 336 11.02 -8.45 9.63
N VAL A 337 11.45 -7.26 10.06
CA VAL A 337 11.60 -6.07 9.22
C VAL A 337 12.93 -6.11 8.47
N ASN A 338 12.89 -5.94 7.16
CA ASN A 338 14.08 -5.89 6.30
C ASN A 338 14.95 -4.67 6.66
N SER A 339 16.20 -4.83 7.08
CA SER A 339 17.06 -3.69 7.46
C SER A 339 17.30 -2.68 6.33
N ARG A 340 17.15 -3.10 5.07
CA ARG A 340 17.28 -2.26 3.87
C ARG A 340 16.00 -1.56 3.46
N HIS A 341 14.88 -1.77 4.16
CA HIS A 341 13.63 -1.05 3.90
C HIS A 341 13.87 0.47 3.89
N TRP A 342 13.05 1.19 3.15
CA TRP A 342 13.17 2.63 3.05
C TRP A 342 12.65 3.35 4.28
N LYS A 343 13.44 4.32 4.74
CA LYS A 343 13.25 4.99 6.02
C LYS A 343 12.84 6.44 5.80
N GLY A 344 11.87 6.90 6.56
CA GLY A 344 11.56 8.32 6.68
C GLY A 344 11.50 8.75 8.14
N TRP A 345 11.19 10.02 8.36
CA TRP A 345 10.97 10.56 9.70
C TRP A 345 9.50 10.93 9.93
N TRP A 346 9.06 11.05 11.16
CA TRP A 346 7.77 11.67 11.47
C TRP A 346 7.89 12.53 12.72
N MET A 347 7.13 13.63 12.78
CA MET A 347 7.09 14.53 13.94
C MET A 347 5.87 15.46 13.88
N ASN A 348 5.62 16.20 14.96
CA ASN A 348 4.64 17.29 14.95
C ASN A 348 5.22 18.59 14.36
N VAL A 349 4.41 19.63 14.27
CA VAL A 349 4.81 20.92 13.68
C VAL A 349 5.95 21.59 14.47
N GLU A 350 5.90 21.54 15.81
CA GLU A 350 6.95 22.09 16.67
C GLU A 350 8.28 21.36 16.49
N GLY A 351 8.25 20.02 16.48
CA GLY A 351 9.41 19.19 16.18
C GLY A 351 9.97 19.52 14.80
N PHE A 352 9.09 19.74 13.81
CA PHE A 352 9.49 20.12 12.46
C PHE A 352 10.23 21.46 12.42
N GLN A 353 9.77 22.48 13.16
CA GLN A 353 10.47 23.77 13.23
C GLN A 353 11.90 23.58 13.72
N THR A 354 12.08 22.85 14.82
CA THR A 354 13.42 22.54 15.36
C THR A 354 14.27 21.77 14.35
N PHE A 355 13.69 20.77 13.69
CA PHE A 355 14.37 19.95 12.68
C PHE A 355 14.80 20.76 11.45
N ALA A 356 13.92 21.63 10.95
CA ALA A 356 14.14 22.44 9.76
C ALA A 356 15.11 23.61 10.00
N SER A 357 15.19 24.12 11.24
CA SER A 357 16.15 25.15 11.62
C SER A 357 17.58 24.64 11.83
N ALA A 358 17.82 23.32 11.74
CA ALA A 358 19.16 22.76 11.87
C ALA A 358 20.12 23.36 10.80
N PRO A 359 21.39 23.67 11.14
CA PRO A 359 22.32 24.34 10.22
C PRO A 359 22.49 23.62 8.87
N GLU A 360 22.47 22.28 8.87
CA GLU A 360 22.60 21.48 7.66
C GLU A 360 21.37 21.53 6.73
N ARG A 361 20.28 22.21 7.13
CA ARG A 361 19.03 22.34 6.37
C ARG A 361 18.71 23.78 5.98
N VAL A 362 19.59 24.74 6.26
CA VAL A 362 19.34 26.17 5.98
C VAL A 362 19.05 26.46 4.50
N THR A 363 19.62 25.66 3.58
CA THR A 363 19.41 25.78 2.13
C THR A 363 18.32 24.83 1.59
N SER A 364 17.73 24.00 2.46
CA SER A 364 16.71 23.04 2.04
C SER A 364 15.39 23.75 1.75
N LYS A 365 14.61 23.16 0.85
CA LYS A 365 13.21 23.50 0.62
C LYS A 365 12.35 22.30 1.01
N TRP A 366 11.07 22.57 1.22
CA TRP A 366 10.11 21.56 1.65
C TRP A 366 8.97 21.46 0.66
N TYR A 367 8.60 20.25 0.29
CA TYR A 367 7.54 19.99 -0.67
C TYR A 367 6.50 19.06 -0.04
N ILE A 368 5.25 19.49 0.04
CA ILE A 368 4.16 18.63 0.49
C ILE A 368 3.90 17.60 -0.62
N VAL A 369 4.19 16.34 -0.36
CA VAL A 369 4.14 15.28 -1.36
C VAL A 369 2.68 14.85 -1.56
N PRO A 370 2.10 15.09 -2.75
CA PRO A 370 0.77 14.58 -3.05
C PRO A 370 0.74 13.06 -2.95
N LYS A 371 -0.41 12.49 -2.57
CA LYS A 371 -0.51 11.04 -2.34
C LYS A 371 -0.12 10.17 -3.55
N MET A 372 -0.32 10.68 -4.75
CA MET A 372 0.08 10.01 -6.00
C MET A 372 1.60 9.95 -6.21
N GLU A 373 2.36 10.79 -5.50
CA GLU A 373 3.83 10.89 -5.59
C GLU A 373 4.49 10.26 -4.35
N TRP A 374 3.73 9.53 -3.52
CA TRP A 374 4.28 8.88 -2.32
C TRP A 374 5.19 7.70 -2.63
N LEU A 375 5.09 7.08 -3.81
CA LEU A 375 5.96 5.96 -4.17
C LEU A 375 7.39 6.48 -4.38
N SER A 376 7.64 7.19 -5.47
CA SER A 376 9.00 7.57 -5.84
C SER A 376 9.54 8.82 -5.12
N PRO A 377 10.88 8.96 -5.05
CA PRO A 377 11.55 10.20 -4.64
C PRO A 377 11.11 11.42 -5.46
N VAL A 378 10.99 12.57 -4.79
CA VAL A 378 10.68 13.84 -5.43
C VAL A 378 11.94 14.39 -6.13
N VAL A 379 11.82 14.70 -7.41
CA VAL A 379 12.80 15.50 -8.15
C VAL A 379 12.04 16.55 -8.95
N ILE A 380 12.43 17.82 -8.78
CA ILE A 380 11.80 19.01 -9.37
C ILE A 380 12.89 19.81 -10.09
N ARG A 381 12.67 20.15 -11.36
CA ARG A 381 13.58 21.05 -12.09
C ARG A 381 13.25 22.52 -11.76
N GLU A 382 14.26 23.38 -11.73
CA GLU A 382 14.08 24.80 -11.38
C GLU A 382 13.17 25.55 -12.39
N ASP A 383 13.09 25.07 -13.64
CA ASP A 383 12.26 25.63 -14.70
C ASP A 383 10.80 25.13 -14.70
N GLU A 384 10.45 24.16 -13.84
CA GLU A 384 9.07 23.67 -13.74
C GLU A 384 8.18 24.61 -12.91
N GLU A 385 6.96 24.89 -13.40
CA GLU A 385 5.94 25.65 -12.65
C GLU A 385 5.68 25.06 -11.24
N ARG A 386 5.87 23.75 -11.08
CA ARG A 386 5.78 23.05 -9.80
C ARG A 386 6.75 23.61 -8.77
N PHE A 387 7.96 24.00 -9.17
CA PHE A 387 8.94 24.58 -8.26
C PHE A 387 8.43 25.91 -7.70
N LEU A 388 7.89 26.77 -8.57
CA LEU A 388 7.39 28.10 -8.19
C LEU A 388 6.22 28.05 -7.19
N HIS A 389 5.41 27.00 -7.24
CA HIS A 389 4.20 26.90 -6.43
C HIS A 389 4.26 25.86 -5.29
N GLY A 390 5.16 24.89 -5.38
CA GLY A 390 5.19 23.74 -4.45
C GLY A 390 6.35 23.74 -3.46
N ALA A 391 7.47 24.41 -3.78
CA ALA A 391 8.66 24.41 -2.92
C ALA A 391 8.56 25.53 -1.86
N LEU A 392 8.48 25.14 -0.59
CA LEU A 392 8.28 26.03 0.54
C LEU A 392 9.58 26.25 1.33
N SER A 393 9.73 27.42 1.95
CA SER A 393 10.68 27.59 3.06
C SER A 393 10.20 26.82 4.31
N SER A 394 11.04 26.73 5.34
CA SER A 394 10.63 26.20 6.65
C SER A 394 9.37 26.91 7.16
N ASP A 395 9.39 28.25 7.14
CA ASP A 395 8.31 29.09 7.66
C ASP A 395 7.06 28.95 6.80
N GLY A 396 7.23 28.90 5.48
CA GLY A 396 6.12 28.68 4.55
C GLY A 396 5.44 27.32 4.75
N LEU A 397 6.18 26.27 5.12
CA LEU A 397 5.58 24.97 5.45
C LEU A 397 4.83 25.02 6.78
N VAL A 398 5.36 25.71 7.79
CA VAL A 398 4.67 25.90 9.08
C VAL A 398 3.35 26.65 8.89
N ASP A 399 3.36 27.74 8.12
CA ASP A 399 2.16 28.50 7.79
C ASP A 399 1.13 27.63 7.05
N MET A 400 1.60 26.77 6.13
CA MET A 400 0.74 25.83 5.42
C MET A 400 0.16 24.77 6.37
N ALA A 401 0.97 24.24 7.29
CA ALA A 401 0.51 23.28 8.30
C ALA A 401 -0.59 23.88 9.20
N ALA A 402 -0.44 25.15 9.60
CA ALA A 402 -1.44 25.87 10.37
C ALA A 402 -2.76 26.03 9.58
N LYS A 403 -2.69 26.41 8.29
CA LYS A 403 -3.87 26.50 7.41
C LYS A 403 -4.55 25.14 7.23
N VAL A 404 -3.79 24.07 7.05
CA VAL A 404 -4.31 22.70 6.97
C VAL A 404 -4.98 22.31 8.28
N ALA A 405 -4.41 22.68 9.43
CA ALA A 405 -5.01 22.42 10.74
C ALA A 405 -6.33 23.15 10.96
N GLU A 406 -6.43 24.42 10.55
CA GLU A 406 -7.66 25.21 10.58
C GLU A 406 -8.74 24.57 9.69
N GLU A 407 -8.40 24.24 8.44
CA GLU A 407 -9.32 23.62 7.49
C GLU A 407 -9.79 22.25 7.98
N ALA A 408 -8.89 21.43 8.52
CA ALA A 408 -9.22 20.15 9.11
C ALA A 408 -10.22 20.29 10.26
N SER A 409 -10.05 21.30 11.13
CA SER A 409 -10.99 21.62 12.21
C SER A 409 -12.36 21.98 11.65
N ARG A 410 -12.38 22.89 10.66
CA ARG A 410 -13.60 23.38 10.01
C ARG A 410 -14.41 22.26 9.38
N MET A 411 -13.73 21.26 8.79
CA MET A 411 -14.35 20.11 8.15
C MET A 411 -14.63 18.94 9.10
N GLY A 412 -14.16 18.97 10.36
CA GLY A 412 -14.18 17.81 11.24
C GLY A 412 -13.36 16.62 10.69
N ARG A 413 -12.25 16.91 10.02
CA ARG A 413 -11.39 15.94 9.32
C ARG A 413 -9.96 16.00 9.83
N ASP A 414 -9.75 15.69 11.10
CA ASP A 414 -8.41 15.72 11.74
C ASP A 414 -7.34 14.96 10.95
N ARG A 415 -7.72 13.88 10.24
CA ARG A 415 -6.83 13.13 9.35
C ARG A 415 -6.13 13.98 8.26
N MET A 416 -6.68 15.14 7.91
CA MET A 416 -6.08 16.05 6.92
C MET A 416 -4.83 16.75 7.46
N ARG A 417 -4.66 16.78 8.79
CA ARG A 417 -3.46 17.33 9.45
C ARG A 417 -2.23 16.45 9.30
N ARG A 418 -2.40 15.25 8.70
CA ARG A 418 -1.35 14.26 8.50
C ARG A 418 -0.98 14.25 7.03
N PHE A 419 0.19 14.78 6.71
CA PHE A 419 0.65 14.86 5.32
C PHE A 419 2.14 14.57 5.21
N MET A 420 2.51 14.03 4.06
CA MET A 420 3.90 13.70 3.74
C MET A 420 4.61 14.94 3.20
N VAL A 421 5.86 15.10 3.61
CA VAL A 421 6.73 16.21 3.20
C VAL A 421 8.07 15.63 2.76
N ALA A 422 8.59 16.12 1.65
CA ALA A 422 9.94 15.87 1.19
C ALA A 422 10.84 17.08 1.52
N GLU A 423 11.99 16.80 2.12
CA GLU A 423 13.13 17.72 2.14
C GLU A 423 13.83 17.62 0.78
N ILE A 424 13.83 18.71 0.01
CA ILE A 424 14.51 18.78 -1.27
C ILE A 424 15.70 19.72 -1.18
N ARG A 425 16.81 19.33 -1.81
CA ARG A 425 18.06 20.10 -1.84
C ARG A 425 18.48 20.33 -3.28
N ARG A 426 19.06 21.50 -3.52
CA ARG A 426 19.63 21.85 -4.82
C ARG A 426 20.86 20.99 -5.07
N GLN A 427 20.91 20.34 -6.23
CA GLN A 427 22.05 19.60 -6.74
C GLN A 427 22.36 20.10 -8.15
N SER A 428 23.65 20.18 -8.49
CA SER A 428 24.08 20.44 -9.86
C SER A 428 24.07 19.14 -10.64
N ASP A 429 23.28 19.09 -11.70
CA ASP A 429 23.48 18.17 -12.82
C ASP A 429 24.34 18.90 -13.88
N GLU A 430 25.09 18.16 -14.71
CA GLU A 430 26.14 18.67 -15.61
C GLU A 430 25.73 19.88 -16.47
N CYS A 431 24.42 20.03 -16.74
CA CYS A 431 23.87 21.14 -17.51
C CYS A 431 22.76 21.94 -16.79
N HIS A 432 22.19 21.46 -15.68
CA HIS A 432 20.99 22.02 -15.07
C HIS A 432 20.98 21.93 -13.54
N TRP A 433 20.28 22.87 -12.88
CA TRP A 433 20.01 22.76 -11.45
C TRP A 433 18.74 21.97 -11.21
N ILE A 434 18.86 20.90 -10.42
CA ILE A 434 17.73 20.09 -9.99
C ILE A 434 17.56 20.18 -8.48
N TRP A 435 16.31 20.11 -8.02
CA TRP A 435 15.98 19.92 -6.61
C TRP A 435 15.63 18.46 -6.40
N SER A 436 16.49 17.72 -5.72
CA SER A 436 16.29 16.30 -5.46
C SER A 436 15.97 16.06 -3.98
N GLU A 437 15.17 15.03 -3.73
CA GLU A 437 14.83 14.62 -2.39
C GLU A 437 16.06 14.13 -1.62
N SER A 438 16.30 14.76 -0.47
CA SER A 438 17.30 14.36 0.50
C SER A 438 16.72 13.53 1.64
N SER A 439 15.47 13.80 2.02
CA SER A 439 14.74 13.02 3.03
C SER A 439 13.23 13.20 2.84
N ARG A 440 12.44 12.34 3.45
CA ARG A 440 10.98 12.52 3.53
C ARG A 440 10.45 12.12 4.89
N GLY A 441 9.30 12.68 5.23
CA GLY A 441 8.63 12.35 6.46
C GLY A 441 7.18 12.76 6.53
N PHE A 442 6.56 12.49 7.66
CA PHE A 442 5.20 12.92 7.97
C PHE A 442 5.21 14.03 9.01
N ILE A 443 4.43 15.07 8.74
CA ILE A 443 3.96 15.99 9.78
C ILE A 443 2.62 15.45 10.29
N VAL A 444 2.50 15.29 11.61
CA VAL A 444 1.29 14.82 12.28
C VAL A 444 0.86 15.83 13.36
N GLU A 445 -0.39 15.73 13.82
CA GLU A 445 -0.85 16.53 14.95
C GLU A 445 -0.25 16.07 16.30
N ASP A 446 -0.20 16.96 17.30
CA ASP A 446 0.39 16.67 18.63
C ASP A 446 -0.29 15.50 19.35
N SER A 447 -1.59 15.29 19.09
CA SER A 447 -2.35 14.19 19.66
C SER A 447 -2.12 12.85 18.96
N TRP A 448 -1.26 12.77 17.95
CA TRP A 448 -0.95 11.51 17.27
C TRP A 448 0.06 10.68 18.08
N PRO A 449 -0.11 9.35 18.21
CA PRO A 449 -1.15 8.48 17.63
C PRO A 449 -2.45 8.41 18.45
N ASP A 450 -2.48 9.08 19.60
CA ASP A 450 -3.46 9.03 20.69
C ASP A 450 -4.88 9.55 20.38
N THR A 451 -5.22 9.78 19.10
CA THR A 451 -6.53 10.30 18.73
C THR A 451 -7.62 9.31 19.14
N LYS A 452 -8.25 9.53 20.30
CA LYS A 452 -9.46 8.83 20.81
C LYS A 452 -10.59 8.78 19.77
N ALA A 453 -10.54 9.66 18.77
CA ALA A 453 -11.43 9.69 17.62
C ALA A 453 -11.29 8.48 16.68
N TYR A 454 -10.26 7.63 16.85
CA TYR A 454 -10.03 6.49 16.00
C TYR A 454 -10.56 5.18 16.63
N SER A 455 -11.77 4.80 16.25
CA SER A 455 -12.24 3.41 16.36
C SER A 455 -11.98 2.73 15.01
N PRO A 456 -11.07 1.75 14.91
CA PRO A 456 -10.85 1.03 13.65
C PRO A 456 -12.19 0.49 13.14
N HIS A 457 -12.54 0.80 11.89
CA HIS A 457 -13.74 0.29 11.26
C HIS A 457 -13.71 -1.25 11.28
N GLY A 458 -14.49 -1.86 12.17
CA GLY A 458 -14.66 -3.31 12.24
C GLY A 458 -13.74 -4.06 13.21
N PHE A 459 -12.86 -3.37 13.95
CA PHE A 459 -12.15 -3.96 15.10
C PHE A 459 -12.70 -3.37 16.38
N VAL A 460 -13.52 -4.14 17.09
CA VAL A 460 -13.71 -3.94 18.52
C VAL A 460 -12.41 -4.40 19.15
N MET A 461 -11.47 -3.48 19.40
CA MET A 461 -10.55 -3.71 20.51
C MET A 461 -11.46 -3.79 21.74
N SER A 462 -11.75 -4.99 22.21
CA SER A 462 -12.35 -5.17 23.51
C SER A 462 -11.31 -4.71 24.52
N TRP A 463 -11.31 -3.42 24.82
CA TRP A 463 -10.73 -2.90 26.04
C TRP A 463 -11.56 -3.55 27.15
N GLY A 464 -10.97 -4.54 27.83
CA GLY A 464 -11.56 -5.08 29.06
C GLY A 464 -11.80 -3.94 30.07
N PRO A 465 -12.80 -4.09 30.94
CA PRO A 465 -13.20 -3.05 31.89
C PRO A 465 -12.08 -2.60 32.83
#